data_AF-A0A084ZQD2-F1
#
_entry.id   AF-A0A084ZQD2-F1
#
_cell.length_a   1.000
_cell.length_b   1.000
_cell.length_c   1.000
_cell.angle_alpha   90.00
_cell.angle_beta   90.00
_cell.angle_gamma   90.00
#
_symmetry.space_group_name_H-M   'P 1'
#
loop_
_entity.id
_entity.type
_entity.pdbx_description
1 polymer ?
#
loop_
_entity_poly.entity_id
_entity_poly.type
_entity_poly.pdbx_seq_one_letter_code
_entity_poly.pdbx_strand_id
1 'polypeptide(L)'
;MRIPGHRWAESIVWRVKNQFYHEDVSGLYELAALYLITIARKNVFNDGNKQTAFLIMMVFLQRNGITIEEVGSELERLTVAAATGDATSVDVEVALCHLVNRPGK
;
A
#
# COMPACT_ATOMS: atom_id res chain seq x y z
N MET A 1 17.26 -23.68 -13.02
CA MET A 1 15.81 -23.42 -12.86
C MET A 1 15.64 -21.92 -12.63
N ARG A 2 15.12 -21.17 -13.61
CA ARG A 2 15.07 -19.69 -13.60
C ARG A 2 13.71 -19.27 -13.04
N ILE A 3 13.67 -18.84 -11.78
CA ILE A 3 12.45 -18.36 -11.12
C ILE A 3 12.12 -16.96 -11.67
N PRO A 4 11.03 -16.76 -12.43
CA PRO A 4 10.68 -15.46 -12.97
C PRO A 4 9.84 -14.70 -11.94
N GLY A 5 10.52 -14.01 -11.01
CA GLY A 5 9.86 -13.19 -9.97
C GLY A 5 10.62 -11.93 -9.55
N HIS A 6 11.89 -11.76 -9.93
CA HIS A 6 12.73 -10.70 -9.39
C HIS A 6 12.46 -9.29 -9.95
N ARG A 7 12.14 -9.19 -11.26
CA ARG A 7 12.17 -7.88 -11.96
C ARG A 7 11.07 -6.89 -11.55
N TRP A 8 9.91 -7.38 -11.11
CA TRP A 8 8.81 -6.48 -10.73
C TRP A 8 8.99 -5.95 -9.31
N ALA A 9 9.49 -6.78 -8.39
CA ALA A 9 9.86 -6.34 -7.04
C ALA A 9 10.99 -5.32 -7.10
N GLU A 10 12.03 -5.58 -7.89
CA GLU A 10 13.14 -4.63 -8.09
C GLU A 10 12.68 -3.32 -8.75
N SER A 11 11.76 -3.36 -9.72
CA SER A 11 11.20 -2.17 -10.35
C SER A 11 10.34 -1.34 -9.41
N ILE A 12 9.55 -2.00 -8.54
CA ILE A 12 8.79 -1.32 -7.48
C ILE A 12 9.77 -0.69 -6.49
N VAL A 13 10.77 -1.42 -6.03
CA VAL A 13 11.80 -0.92 -5.09
C VAL A 13 12.57 0.26 -5.69
N TRP A 14 12.89 0.23 -6.99
CA TRP A 14 13.56 1.35 -7.66
C TRP A 14 12.67 2.58 -7.78
N ARG A 15 11.37 2.42 -8.09
CA ARG A 15 10.40 3.53 -8.10
C ARG A 15 10.24 4.13 -6.70
N VAL A 16 10.04 3.27 -5.69
CA VAL A 16 9.98 3.62 -4.26
C VAL A 16 11.22 4.42 -3.84
N LYS A 17 12.43 3.94 -4.18
CA LYS A 17 13.67 4.62 -3.83
C LYS A 17 13.84 5.97 -4.53
N ASN A 18 13.51 6.05 -5.82
CA ASN A 18 13.64 7.30 -6.58
C ASN A 18 12.66 8.39 -6.09
N GLN A 19 11.53 7.99 -5.52
CA GLN A 19 10.51 8.87 -4.97
C GLN A 19 10.83 9.33 -3.54
N PHE A 20 11.51 8.49 -2.74
CA PHE A 20 11.90 8.80 -1.35
C PHE A 20 12.93 9.93 -1.21
N TYR A 21 13.73 10.22 -2.26
CA TYR A 21 14.77 11.25 -2.18
C TYR A 21 14.25 12.70 -2.29
N HIS A 22 12.95 12.92 -2.57
CA HIS A 22 12.48 14.25 -2.94
C HIS A 22 11.38 14.91 -2.10
N GLU A 23 10.51 14.23 -1.35
CA GLU A 23 9.39 14.94 -0.71
C GLU A 23 8.95 14.39 0.66
N ASP A 24 8.53 15.34 1.50
CA ASP A 24 7.74 15.19 2.73
C ASP A 24 6.69 14.07 2.62
N VAL A 25 6.41 13.45 3.78
CA VAL A 25 5.27 12.62 4.23
C VAL A 25 4.25 12.05 3.20
N SER A 26 3.91 12.73 2.12
CA SER A 26 3.10 12.27 0.98
C SER A 26 3.69 11.06 0.23
N GLY A 27 5.01 11.03 0.00
CA GLY A 27 5.61 9.95 -0.81
C GLY A 27 5.44 8.55 -0.21
N LEU A 28 5.39 8.43 1.11
CA LEU A 28 5.20 7.15 1.79
C LEU A 28 3.78 6.59 1.65
N TYR A 29 2.77 7.46 1.64
CA TYR A 29 1.38 7.04 1.43
C TYR A 29 1.14 6.58 0.00
N GLU A 30 1.72 7.27 -0.98
CA GLU A 30 1.62 6.87 -2.38
C GLU A 30 2.26 5.49 -2.61
N LEU A 31 3.43 5.24 -2.03
CA LEU A 31 4.11 3.96 -2.12
C LEU A 31 3.33 2.84 -1.42
N ALA A 32 2.76 3.13 -0.24
CA ALA A 32 1.88 2.21 0.46
C ALA A 32 0.63 1.87 -0.39
N ALA A 33 0.02 2.87 -1.02
CA ALA A 33 -1.12 2.69 -1.92
C ALA A 33 -0.77 1.84 -3.15
N LEU A 34 0.41 2.05 -3.73
CA LEU A 34 0.89 1.25 -4.86
C LEU A 34 1.12 -0.21 -4.48
N TYR A 35 1.65 -0.49 -3.28
CA TYR A 35 1.73 -1.87 -2.77
C TYR A 35 0.35 -2.50 -2.66
N LEU A 36 -0.62 -1.79 -2.06
CA LEU A 36 -1.99 -2.27 -1.91
C LEU A 36 -2.62 -2.60 -3.26
N ILE A 37 -2.65 -1.64 -4.18
CA ILE A 37 -3.29 -1.79 -5.50
C ILE A 37 -2.62 -2.88 -6.33
N THR A 38 -1.29 -2.89 -6.39
CA THR A 38 -0.55 -3.81 -7.27
C THR A 38 -0.72 -5.24 -6.81
N ILE A 39 -0.65 -5.50 -5.50
CA ILE A 39 -0.72 -6.86 -4.95
C ILE A 39 -2.18 -7.33 -4.85
N ALA A 40 -3.12 -6.44 -4.53
CA ALA A 40 -4.54 -6.82 -4.45
C ALA A 40 -5.12 -7.19 -5.82
N ARG A 41 -4.64 -6.55 -6.90
CA ARG A 41 -5.13 -6.77 -8.28
C ARG A 41 -4.34 -7.80 -9.07
N LYS A 42 -3.02 -7.87 -8.88
CA LYS A 42 -2.26 -8.97 -9.49
C LYS A 42 -2.63 -10.23 -8.71
N ASN A 43 -3.13 -11.24 -9.40
CA ASN A 43 -3.32 -12.59 -8.86
C ASN A 43 -1.95 -13.24 -8.59
N VAL A 44 -1.14 -12.64 -7.71
CA VAL A 44 0.22 -13.07 -7.38
C VAL A 44 0.17 -14.36 -6.57
N PHE A 45 -0.84 -14.50 -5.72
CA PHE A 45 -1.11 -15.67 -4.91
C PHE A 45 -2.38 -16.38 -5.38
N ASN A 46 -2.41 -17.70 -5.14
CA ASN A 46 -3.55 -18.56 -5.49
C ASN A 46 -4.83 -18.16 -4.73
N ASP A 47 -4.68 -17.61 -3.53
CA ASP A 47 -5.72 -16.96 -2.72
C ASP A 47 -5.05 -15.98 -1.73
N GLY A 48 -5.81 -15.07 -1.12
CA GLY A 48 -5.35 -14.17 -0.07
C GLY A 48 -4.67 -12.88 -0.56
N ASN A 49 -4.72 -12.58 -1.86
CA ASN A 49 -4.08 -11.38 -2.45
C ASN A 49 -4.44 -10.08 -1.68
N LYS A 50 -5.70 -9.92 -1.28
CA LYS A 50 -6.18 -8.76 -0.52
C LYS A 50 -5.55 -8.65 0.87
N GLN A 51 -5.53 -9.75 1.63
CA GLN A 51 -4.95 -9.78 2.98
C GLN A 51 -3.44 -9.55 2.94
N THR A 52 -2.76 -10.16 1.96
CA THR A 52 -1.32 -9.99 1.77
C THR A 52 -0.98 -8.56 1.35
N ALA A 53 -1.76 -7.96 0.44
CA ALA A 53 -1.59 -6.56 0.03
C ALA A 53 -1.76 -5.60 1.21
N PHE A 54 -2.80 -5.83 2.02
CA PHE A 54 -3.06 -5.07 3.24
C PHE A 54 -1.91 -5.17 4.25
N LEU A 55 -1.45 -6.39 4.53
CA LEU A 55 -0.36 -6.60 5.49
C LEU A 55 0.95 -5.95 5.02
N ILE A 56 1.27 -6.06 3.73
CA ILE A 56 2.46 -5.44 3.15
C ILE A 56 2.39 -3.92 3.24
N MET A 57 1.23 -3.32 2.93
CA MET A 57 1.00 -1.88 3.09
C MET A 57 1.18 -1.44 4.55
N MET A 58 0.56 -2.14 5.51
CA MET A 58 0.67 -1.82 6.94
C MET A 58 2.10 -1.93 7.46
N VAL A 59 2.81 -3.02 7.13
CA VAL A 59 4.20 -3.23 7.53
C VAL A 59 5.12 -2.19 6.89
N PHE A 60 4.87 -1.80 5.65
CA PHE A 60 5.64 -0.74 4.99
C PHE A 60 5.49 0.59 5.74
N LEU A 61 4.26 1.01 6.05
CA LEU A 61 4.01 2.24 6.81
C LEU A 61 4.67 2.18 8.19
N GLN A 62 4.49 1.07 8.92
CA GLN A 62 5.07 0.89 10.26
C GLN A 62 6.60 0.97 10.25
N ARG A 63 7.26 0.36 9.25
CA ARG A 63 8.72 0.44 9.09
C ARG A 63 9.23 1.84 8.79
N ASN A 64 8.38 2.72 8.25
CA ASN A 64 8.69 4.12 8.01
C ASN A 64 8.19 5.04 9.15
N GLY A 65 7.84 4.49 10.31
CA GLY A 65 7.43 5.27 11.49
C GLY A 65 5.98 5.75 11.46
N ILE A 66 5.19 5.31 10.49
CA ILE A 66 3.77 5.66 10.35
C ILE A 66 2.93 4.52 10.91
N THR A 67 2.16 4.78 11.96
CA THR A 67 1.25 3.80 12.56
C THR A 67 -0.18 4.24 12.33
N ILE A 68 -1.01 3.34 11.76
CA ILE A 68 -2.45 3.53 11.68
C ILE A 68 -3.07 2.77 12.85
N GLU A 69 -3.61 3.50 13.82
CA GLU A 69 -4.21 2.91 15.02
C GLU A 69 -5.57 2.25 14.73
N GLU A 70 -6.30 2.76 13.75
CA GLU A 70 -7.63 2.27 13.39
C GLU A 70 -7.54 1.16 12.33
N VAL A 71 -7.16 -0.05 12.77
CA VAL A 71 -7.29 -1.28 11.97
C VAL A 71 -8.76 -1.74 11.96
N GLY A 72 -9.64 -0.90 11.42
CA GLY A 72 -11.09 -1.08 11.45
C GLY A 72 -11.71 -1.31 10.06
N SER A 73 -13.05 -1.33 10.02
CA SER A 73 -13.85 -1.56 8.80
C SER A 73 -13.52 -0.61 7.65
N GLU A 74 -12.94 0.57 7.91
CA GLU A 74 -12.54 1.52 6.87
C GLU A 74 -11.35 1.02 6.03
N LEU A 75 -10.31 0.50 6.68
CA LEU A 75 -9.16 -0.08 5.99
C LEU A 75 -9.54 -1.36 5.23
N GLU A 76 -10.47 -2.14 5.77
CA GLU A 76 -11.03 -3.29 5.07
C GLU A 76 -11.79 -2.87 3.81
N ARG A 77 -12.69 -1.89 3.92
CA ARG A 77 -13.41 -1.30 2.77
C ARG A 77 -12.46 -0.75 1.72
N LEU A 78 -11.43 -0.02 2.14
CA LEU A 78 -10.41 0.54 1.27
C LEU A 78 -9.64 -0.57 0.52
N THR A 79 -9.28 -1.64 1.22
CA THR A 79 -8.61 -2.81 0.63
C THR A 79 -9.50 -3.52 -0.39
N VAL A 80 -10.79 -3.65 -0.10
CA VAL A 80 -11.77 -4.22 -1.05
C VAL A 80 -11.90 -3.33 -2.28
N ALA A 81 -12.12 -2.03 -2.11
CA ALA A 81 -12.24 -1.06 -3.20
C ALA A 81 -10.98 -1.02 -4.07
N ALA A 82 -9.80 -1.08 -3.45
CA ALA A 82 -8.52 -1.19 -4.16
C ALA A 82 -8.48 -2.47 -5.03
N ALA A 83 -8.94 -3.60 -4.52
CA ALA A 83 -8.94 -4.88 -5.21
C ALA A 83 -9.96 -4.95 -6.36
N THR A 84 -11.14 -4.35 -6.21
CA THR A 84 -12.22 -4.38 -7.20
C THR A 84 -12.03 -3.39 -8.34
N GLY A 85 -11.21 -2.36 -8.16
CA GLY A 85 -11.05 -1.29 -9.15
C GLY A 85 -11.68 0.04 -8.73
N ASP A 86 -12.48 0.03 -7.66
CA ASP A 86 -13.30 1.16 -7.23
C ASP A 86 -12.50 2.27 -6.52
N ALA A 87 -11.27 2.00 -6.11
CA ALA A 87 -10.31 2.99 -5.61
C ALA A 87 -9.04 3.00 -6.46
N THR A 88 -8.56 4.19 -6.83
CA THR A 88 -7.26 4.40 -7.45
C THR A 88 -6.14 4.46 -6.42
N SER A 89 -4.88 4.45 -6.85
CA SER A 89 -3.75 4.65 -5.95
C SER A 89 -3.80 6.00 -5.22
N VAL A 90 -4.31 7.04 -5.89
CA VAL A 90 -4.48 8.38 -5.29
C VAL A 90 -5.58 8.36 -4.23
N ASP A 91 -6.70 7.66 -4.48
CA ASP A 91 -7.77 7.56 -3.49
C ASP A 91 -7.29 6.85 -2.21
N VAL A 92 -6.50 5.79 -2.38
CA VAL A 92 -5.90 5.06 -1.26
C VAL A 92 -4.88 5.93 -0.53
N GLU A 93 -4.02 6.66 -1.24
CA GLU A 93 -3.07 7.60 -0.64
C GLU A 93 -3.77 8.64 0.24
N VAL A 94 -4.79 9.31 -0.30
CA VAL A 94 -5.58 10.33 0.41
C VAL A 94 -6.25 9.72 1.64
N ALA A 95 -6.85 8.53 1.51
CA ALA A 95 -7.46 7.84 2.65
C ALA A 95 -6.45 7.51 3.75
N LEU A 96 -5.24 7.04 3.40
CA LEU A 96 -4.17 6.78 4.37
C LEU A 96 -3.73 8.08 5.07
N CYS A 97 -3.57 9.17 4.34
CA CYS A 97 -3.25 10.48 4.90
C CYS A 97 -4.30 10.94 5.92
N HIS A 98 -5.59 10.76 5.61
CA HIS A 98 -6.68 11.10 6.54
C HIS A 98 -6.74 10.20 7.77
N LEU A 99 -6.49 8.90 7.61
CA LEU A 99 -6.49 7.94 8.72
C LEU A 99 -5.34 8.21 9.70
N VAL A 100 -4.17 8.59 9.21
CA VAL A 100 -3.01 8.89 10.05
C VAL A 100 -3.12 10.26 10.73
N ASN A 101 -3.62 11.27 10.02
CA ASN A 101 -3.72 12.64 10.56
C ASN A 101 -5.02 12.93 11.31
N ARG A 102 -5.84 11.90 11.59
CA ARG A 102 -7.07 12.08 12.35
C ARG A 102 -6.67 12.47 13.78
N PRO A 103 -6.95 13.70 14.25
CA PRO A 103 -6.65 14.06 15.62
C PRO A 103 -7.42 13.11 16.54
N GLY A 104 -6.69 12.45 17.43
CA GLY A 104 -7.24 11.60 18.47
C GLY A 104 -8.39 12.33 19.18
N LYS A 105 -9.48 11.61 19.38
CA LYS A 105 -10.53 12.01 20.31
C LYS A 105 -9.97 12.21 21.72
#